data_AF-A0A314YM02-F1
#
_entry.id   AF-A0A314YM02-F1
#
_cell.length_a   1.000
_cell.length_b   1.000
_cell.length_c   1.000
_cell.angle_alpha   90.00
_cell.angle_beta   90.00
_cell.angle_gamma   90.00
#
_symmetry.space_group_name_H-M   'P 1'
#
loop_
_entity.id
_entity.type
_entity.pdbx_description
1 polymer ?
#
loop_
_entity_poly.entity_id
_entity_poly.type
_entity_poly.pdbx_seq_one_letter_code
_entity_poly.pdbx_strand_id
1 'polypeptide(L)'
;MFELDYDGKRDRWNGFDAATYARVIERYEARDEARRKYLKEQQLKKLEEKDNKQNGEGEVSDDDEDNDALKVDEAKVDESKQMDFAKVEKRVRTTGGGSTGTVRNLRIREDTAKYLLNLDVNSAYL
;
A
#
# COMPACT_ATOMS: atom_id res chain seq x y z
N MET A 1 -16.04 -9.85 -44.15
CA MET A 1 -15.85 -8.49 -43.59
C MET A 1 -16.33 -8.58 -42.15
N PHE A 2 -15.48 -8.36 -41.15
CA PHE A 2 -15.92 -8.42 -39.76
C PHE A 2 -16.78 -7.19 -39.47
N GLU A 3 -18.03 -7.41 -39.10
CA GLU A 3 -18.93 -6.34 -38.67
C GLU A 3 -18.68 -6.09 -37.18
N LEU A 4 -17.98 -5.00 -36.89
CA LEU A 4 -17.68 -4.55 -35.53
C LEU A 4 -18.75 -3.54 -35.09
N ASP A 5 -19.14 -3.62 -33.82
CA ASP A 5 -20.00 -2.61 -33.19
C ASP A 5 -19.28 -1.25 -33.07
N TYR A 6 -20.01 -0.21 -32.65
CA TYR A 6 -19.46 1.15 -32.52
C TYR A 6 -18.19 1.20 -31.65
N ASP A 7 -18.19 0.47 -30.53
CA ASP A 7 -17.03 0.40 -29.62
C ASP A 7 -15.88 -0.39 -30.26
N GLY A 8 -16.17 -1.53 -30.90
CA GLY A 8 -15.16 -2.34 -31.60
C GLY A 8 -14.48 -1.63 -32.78
N LYS A 9 -15.19 -0.73 -33.48
CA LYS A 9 -14.59 0.13 -34.52
C LYS A 9 -13.65 1.20 -33.95
N ARG A 10 -13.82 1.56 -32.69
CA ARG A 10 -13.08 2.65 -32.01
C ARG A 10 -12.15 2.15 -30.93
N ASP A 11 -12.08 0.85 -30.71
CA ASP A 11 -11.23 0.26 -29.70
C ASP A 11 -9.76 0.56 -30.03
N ARG A 12 -9.16 1.35 -29.15
CA ARG A 12 -7.76 1.76 -29.23
C ARG A 12 -6.81 0.57 -29.14
N TRP A 13 -7.26 -0.53 -28.53
CA TRP A 13 -6.47 -1.74 -28.34
C TRP A 13 -6.72 -2.78 -29.43
N ASN A 14 -7.45 -2.44 -30.48
CA ASN A 14 -7.64 -3.35 -31.60
C ASN A 14 -6.28 -3.65 -32.28
N GLY A 15 -5.95 -4.93 -32.42
CA GLY A 15 -4.64 -5.40 -32.90
C GLY A 15 -3.51 -5.32 -31.87
N PHE A 16 -3.80 -5.10 -30.59
CA PHE A 16 -2.81 -5.19 -29.53
C PHE A 16 -2.30 -6.63 -29.37
N ASP A 17 -0.98 -6.80 -29.47
CA ASP A 17 -0.32 -8.07 -29.20
C ASP A 17 0.00 -8.21 -27.72
N ALA A 18 -0.58 -9.22 -27.06
CA ALA A 18 -0.37 -9.48 -25.64
C ALA A 18 1.10 -9.71 -25.27
N ALA A 19 1.92 -10.24 -26.20
CA ALA A 19 3.35 -10.44 -25.95
C ALA A 19 4.10 -9.11 -25.75
N THR A 20 3.62 -8.00 -26.33
CA THR A 20 4.25 -6.68 -26.15
C THR A 20 4.15 -6.16 -24.72
N TYR A 21 3.22 -6.68 -23.91
CA TYR A 21 3.09 -6.32 -22.50
C TYR A 21 4.27 -6.83 -21.65
N ALA A 22 5.01 -7.84 -22.11
CA ALA A 22 6.21 -8.34 -21.43
C ALA A 22 7.22 -7.23 -21.12
N ARG A 23 7.38 -6.25 -22.02
CA ARG A 23 8.26 -5.09 -21.81
C ARG A 23 7.85 -4.22 -20.60
N VAL A 24 6.55 -4.16 -20.31
CA VAL A 24 6.04 -3.44 -19.14
C VAL A 24 6.43 -4.22 -17.88
N ILE A 25 6.23 -5.53 -17.87
CA ILE A 25 6.62 -6.42 -16.77
C ILE A 25 8.11 -6.27 -16.45
N GLU A 26 8.98 -6.43 -17.46
CA GLU A 26 10.44 -6.31 -17.30
C GLU A 26 10.86 -4.97 -16.68
N ARG A 27 10.19 -3.87 -17.07
CA ARG A 27 10.46 -2.54 -16.49
C ARG A 27 10.14 -2.48 -15.00
N TYR A 28 8.99 -3.04 -14.59
CA TYR A 28 8.59 -3.08 -13.19
C TYR A 28 9.50 -4.02 -12.39
N GLU A 29 9.84 -5.18 -12.92
CA GLU A 29 10.77 -6.11 -12.29
C GLU A 29 12.14 -5.47 -12.05
N ALA A 30 12.71 -4.78 -13.05
CA ALA A 30 13.97 -4.07 -12.90
C ALA A 30 13.90 -2.97 -11.82
N ARG A 31 12.78 -2.23 -11.74
CA ARG A 31 12.54 -1.22 -10.70
C ARG A 31 12.45 -1.85 -9.32
N ASP A 32 11.73 -2.96 -9.19
CA ASP A 32 11.53 -3.65 -7.91
C ASP A 32 12.82 -4.34 -7.45
N GLU A 33 13.64 -4.87 -8.36
CA GLU A 33 14.98 -5.33 -8.07
C GLU A 33 15.90 -4.22 -7.56
N ALA A 34 15.89 -3.06 -8.21
CA ALA A 34 16.67 -1.90 -7.74
C ALA A 34 16.22 -1.47 -6.34
N ARG A 35 14.90 -1.40 -6.09
CA ARG A 35 14.35 -1.11 -4.76
C ARG A 35 14.79 -2.15 -3.73
N ARG A 36 14.68 -3.44 -4.05
CA ARG A 36 15.09 -4.54 -3.15
C ARG A 36 16.59 -4.50 -2.84
N LYS A 37 17.45 -4.24 -3.83
CA LYS A 37 18.90 -4.13 -3.64
C LYS A 37 19.24 -2.94 -2.74
N TYR A 38 18.66 -1.77 -3.01
CA TYR A 38 18.84 -0.57 -2.19
C TYR A 38 18.41 -0.82 -0.73
N LEU A 39 17.26 -1.44 -0.50
CA LEU A 39 16.80 -1.77 0.86
C LEU A 39 17.75 -2.73 1.58
N LYS A 40 18.23 -3.77 0.89
CA LYS A 40 19.20 -4.72 1.45
C LYS A 40 20.54 -4.06 1.79
N GLU A 41 21.03 -3.19 0.92
CA GLU A 41 22.29 -2.44 1.14
C GLU A 41 22.15 -1.49 2.34
N GLN A 42 21.02 -0.80 2.47
CA GLN A 42 20.72 0.04 3.64
C GLN A 42 20.66 -0.78 4.93
N GLN A 43 20.08 -1.99 4.90
CA GLN A 43 20.06 -2.89 6.05
C GLN A 43 21.47 -3.35 6.43
N LEU A 44 22.28 -3.75 5.44
CA LEU A 44 23.64 -4.22 5.69
C LEU A 44 24.52 -3.09 6.25
N LYS A 45 24.43 -1.89 5.67
CA LYS A 45 25.16 -0.72 6.17
C LYS A 45 24.80 -0.39 7.62
N LYS A 46 23.51 -0.44 7.98
CA LYS A 46 23.06 -0.25 9.38
C LYS A 46 23.61 -1.33 10.31
N LEU A 47 23.67 -2.59 9.87
CA LEU A 47 24.26 -3.69 10.64
C LEU A 47 25.76 -3.48 10.86
N GLU A 48 26.51 -3.13 9.81
CA GLU A 48 27.94 -2.82 9.91
C GLU A 48 28.23 -1.60 10.81
N GLU A 49 27.37 -0.58 10.77
CA GLU A 49 27.45 0.58 11.68
C GLU A 49 27.14 0.18 13.14
N LYS A 50 26.19 -0.73 13.38
CA LYS A 50 25.89 -1.28 14.72
C LYS A 50 27.06 -2.14 15.24
N ASP A 51 27.61 -3.04 14.42
CA ASP A 51 28.72 -3.93 14.81
C ASP A 51 30.00 -3.14 15.15
N ASN A 52 30.32 -2.10 14.38
CA ASN A 52 31.44 -1.21 14.69
C ASN A 52 31.22 -0.41 15.99
N LYS A 53 29.97 -0.15 16.38
CA LYS A 53 29.61 0.57 17.61
C LYS A 53 29.59 -0.35 18.84
N GLN A 54 29.26 -1.64 18.68
CA GLN A 54 29.24 -2.63 19.76
C GLN A 54 30.63 -3.11 20.20
N ASN A 55 31.67 -2.98 19.37
CA ASN A 55 33.06 -3.22 19.80
C ASN A 55 33.62 -2.13 20.77
N GLY A 56 32.83 -1.10 21.09
CA GLY A 56 33.24 0.02 21.93
C GLY A 56 32.81 -0.04 23.39
N GLU A 57 31.60 -0.50 23.72
CA GLU A 57 31.08 -0.56 25.09
C GLU A 57 29.77 -1.37 25.08
N GLY A 58 29.65 -2.34 26.00
CA GLY A 58 28.49 -3.21 26.08
C GLY A 58 27.27 -2.49 26.64
N GLU A 59 26.20 -2.40 25.85
CA GLU A 59 24.86 -2.10 26.36
C GLU A 59 23.81 -2.72 25.42
N VAL A 60 22.94 -3.54 26.02
CA VAL A 60 21.78 -4.18 25.41
C VAL A 60 20.77 -3.09 25.03
N SER A 61 20.50 -2.90 23.74
CA SER A 61 19.45 -1.98 23.29
C SER A 61 18.56 -2.67 22.26
N ASP A 62 17.44 -3.17 22.78
CA ASP A 62 16.10 -3.35 22.18
C ASP A 62 16.04 -3.38 20.64
N ASP A 63 16.14 -4.59 20.07
CA ASP A 63 16.18 -4.83 18.61
C ASP A 63 14.81 -5.27 18.05
N ASP A 64 13.71 -4.68 18.53
CA ASP A 64 12.36 -5.01 18.04
C ASP A 64 11.61 -3.84 17.37
N GLU A 65 12.14 -2.60 17.38
CA GLU A 65 11.45 -1.43 16.81
C GLU A 65 11.88 -1.03 15.38
N ASP A 66 13.06 -1.43 14.89
CA ASP A 66 13.64 -0.80 13.68
C ASP A 66 13.59 -1.67 12.41
N ASN A 67 12.87 -2.80 12.45
CA ASN A 67 12.50 -3.56 11.23
C ASN A 67 11.28 -2.94 10.49
N ASP A 68 10.71 -1.84 11.00
CA ASP A 68 9.52 -1.22 10.42
C ASP A 68 9.83 0.04 9.58
N ALA A 69 10.98 0.69 9.79
CA ALA A 69 11.36 1.92 9.08
C ALA A 69 11.67 1.71 7.58
N LEU A 70 11.85 0.47 7.12
CA LEU A 70 12.14 0.13 5.72
C LEU A 70 10.96 -0.53 4.98
N LYS A 71 9.82 -0.72 5.66
CA LYS A 71 8.53 -1.13 5.06
C LYS A 71 7.64 0.07 4.71
N VAL A 72 8.24 1.26 4.58
CA VAL A 72 7.54 2.49 4.22
C VAL A 72 7.38 2.53 2.70
N ASP A 73 6.46 1.72 2.19
CA ASP A 73 5.62 2.06 1.04
C ASP A 73 4.63 0.92 0.80
N GLU A 74 3.42 1.09 1.35
CA GLU A 74 2.14 1.05 0.63
C GLU A 74 0.98 0.85 1.64
N ALA A 75 0.27 1.94 1.95
CA ALA A 75 -1.04 1.98 2.62
C ALA A 75 -1.18 1.80 4.15
N LYS A 76 -0.12 1.80 4.95
CA LYS A 76 -0.24 2.07 6.40
C LYS A 76 0.23 3.49 6.69
N VAL A 77 -0.71 4.44 6.69
CA VAL A 77 -0.52 5.65 7.50
C VAL A 77 -0.38 5.14 8.92
N ASP A 78 0.86 5.14 9.40
CA ASP A 78 1.22 4.84 10.78
C ASP A 78 0.25 5.59 11.71
N GLU A 79 -0.58 4.82 12.42
CA GLU A 79 -1.69 5.33 13.23
C GLU A 79 -1.17 6.22 14.37
N SER A 80 0.10 6.05 14.75
CA SER A 80 0.80 6.90 15.71
C SER A 80 0.93 8.35 15.23
N LYS A 81 1.14 8.59 13.92
CA LYS A 81 1.27 9.93 13.32
C LYS A 81 -0.06 10.69 13.23
N GLN A 82 -1.18 9.99 13.41
CA GLN A 82 -2.51 10.61 13.39
C GLN A 82 -2.94 11.16 14.76
N MET A 83 -2.34 10.66 15.84
CA MET A 83 -2.65 11.11 17.20
C MET A 83 -2.21 12.57 17.45
N ASP A 84 -1.24 13.07 16.69
CA ASP A 84 -0.75 14.45 16.79
C ASP A 84 -1.73 15.49 16.22
N PHE A 85 -2.60 15.10 15.28
CA PHE A 85 -3.66 15.96 14.74
C PHE A 85 -4.89 16.04 15.65
N ALA A 86 -5.00 15.18 16.68
CA ALA A 86 -6.13 15.17 17.61
C ALA A 86 -6.06 16.30 18.64
N LYS A 87 -4.92 16.99 18.79
CA LYS A 87 -4.74 18.11 19.72
C LYS A 87 -5.27 19.43 19.12
N VAL A 88 -6.48 19.43 18.59
CA VAL A 88 -7.18 20.67 18.22
C VAL A 88 -7.76 21.31 19.47
N GLU A 89 -7.05 22.31 19.98
CA GLU A 89 -7.34 23.03 21.23
C GLU A 89 -8.65 23.86 21.20
N LYS A 90 -9.26 24.05 20.02
CA LYS A 90 -10.56 24.72 19.86
C LYS A 90 -11.51 23.91 18.99
N ARG A 91 -12.36 23.13 19.64
CA ARG A 91 -13.53 22.49 19.02
C ARG A 91 -14.57 23.57 18.68
N VAL A 92 -14.52 24.13 17.47
CA VAL A 92 -15.60 24.99 16.95
C VAL A 92 -16.82 24.08 16.71
N ARG A 93 -17.80 24.16 17.61
CA ARG A 93 -19.09 23.50 17.45
C ARG A 93 -19.91 24.27 16.41
N THR A 94 -19.80 23.91 15.15
CA THR A 94 -20.84 24.27 14.16
C THR A 94 -22.03 23.33 14.33
N THR A 95 -23.24 23.84 14.13
CA THR A 95 -24.54 23.15 14.31
C THR A 95 -24.77 21.99 13.33
N GLY A 96 -23.82 21.71 12.45
CA GLY A 96 -23.83 20.62 11.47
C GLY A 96 -22.75 19.58 11.73
N GLY A 97 -22.51 19.22 13.00
CA GLY A 97 -21.68 18.07 13.37
C GLY A 97 -20.30 18.10 12.73
N GLY A 98 -19.42 18.98 13.23
CA GLY A 98 -18.02 19.02 12.85
C GLY A 98 -17.29 17.71 13.12
N SER A 99 -17.45 16.74 12.22
CA SER A 99 -16.53 15.63 12.06
C SER A 99 -15.30 16.18 11.36
N THR A 100 -14.38 16.73 12.14
CA THR A 100 -12.98 16.94 11.71
C THR A 100 -12.24 15.60 11.73
N GLY A 101 -12.89 14.53 11.27
CA GLY A 101 -12.32 13.20 11.13
C GLY A 101 -12.00 12.98 9.66
N THR A 102 -10.75 12.60 9.36
CA THR A 102 -10.31 12.18 8.03
C THR A 102 -11.33 11.21 7.44
N VAL A 103 -11.80 11.48 6.22
CA VAL A 103 -12.65 10.59 5.43
C VAL A 103 -11.80 9.39 4.98
N ARG A 104 -11.38 8.54 5.92
CA ARG A 104 -10.76 7.25 5.61
C ARG A 104 -11.86 6.29 5.15
N ASN A 105 -11.49 5.26 4.40
CA ASN A 105 -12.43 4.28 3.85
C ASN A 105 -13.45 3.83 4.91
N LEU A 106 -14.72 4.19 4.72
CA LEU A 106 -15.79 3.98 5.70
C LEU A 106 -16.22 2.52 5.81
N ARG A 107 -15.85 1.69 4.84
CA ARG A 107 -16.10 0.25 4.86
C ARG A 107 -15.10 -0.43 5.78
N ILE A 108 -15.62 -1.11 6.79
CA ILE A 108 -14.85 -2.01 7.65
C ILE A 108 -14.31 -3.15 6.78
N ARG A 109 -12.99 -3.36 6.80
CA ARG A 109 -12.34 -4.37 5.93
C ARG A 109 -12.61 -5.79 6.41
N GLU A 110 -12.78 -6.00 7.72
CA GLU A 110 -13.11 -7.33 8.27
C GLU A 110 -14.54 -7.77 7.93
N ASP A 111 -15.45 -6.83 7.62
CA ASP A 111 -16.85 -7.12 7.31
C ASP A 111 -17.05 -7.49 5.82
N THR A 112 -17.15 -8.80 5.56
CA THR A 112 -17.49 -9.32 4.23
C THR A 112 -18.97 -9.10 3.91
N ALA A 113 -19.26 -8.57 2.72
CA ALA A 113 -20.65 -8.42 2.27
C ALA A 113 -21.31 -9.79 2.04
N LYS A 114 -22.62 -9.90 2.27
CA LYS A 114 -23.36 -11.18 2.21
C LYS A 114 -23.26 -11.90 0.86
N TYR A 115 -23.26 -11.19 -0.28
CA TYR A 115 -23.08 -11.77 -1.62
C TYR A 115 -21.66 -12.29 -1.90
N LEU A 116 -20.68 -11.91 -1.07
CA LEU A 116 -19.30 -12.38 -1.24
C LEU A 116 -19.01 -13.64 -0.42
N LEU A 117 -19.97 -14.10 0.39
CA LEU A 117 -19.83 -15.33 1.18
C LEU A 117 -19.82 -16.57 0.28
N ASN A 118 -20.64 -16.55 -0.77
CA ASN A 118 -20.65 -17.58 -1.80
C ASN A 118 -20.76 -16.90 -3.18
N LEU A 119 -19.75 -17.13 -4.02
CA LEU A 119 -19.65 -16.53 -5.36
C LEU A 119 -20.37 -17.36 -6.43
N ASP A 120 -20.97 -18.50 -6.07
CA ASP A 120 -21.84 -19.24 -6.97
C ASP A 120 -23.08 -18.38 -7.30
N VAL A 121 -23.32 -18.20 -8.60
CA VAL A 121 -24.35 -17.32 -9.16
C VAL A 121 -25.74 -17.66 -8.64
N ASN A 122 -26.00 -18.93 -8.31
CA ASN A 122 -27.31 -19.39 -7.82
C ASN A 122 -27.44 -19.40 -6.30
N SER A 123 -26.36 -19.14 -5.57
CA SER A 123 -26.34 -19.29 -4.11
C SER A 123 -26.95 -18.11 -3.35
N ALA A 124 -26.98 -16.93 -3.97
CA ALA A 124 -27.46 -15.71 -3.36
C ALA A 124 -28.80 -15.31 -3.97
N TYR A 125 -29.85 -15.29 -3.14
CA TYR A 125 -31.04 -14.49 -3.39
C TYR A 125 -30.95 -13.33 -2.40
N LEU A 126 -30.57 -12.16 -2.88
CA LEU A 126 -30.33 -10.97 -2.07
C LEU A 126 -31.51 -10.01 -2.11
#